data_AF-A0A3M7PNB0-F1
#
_entry.id   AF-A0A3M7PNB0-F1
#
_cell.length_a   1.000
_cell.length_b   1.000
_cell.length_c   1.000
_cell.angle_alpha   90.00
_cell.angle_beta   90.00
_cell.angle_gamma   90.00
#
_symmetry.space_group_name_H-M   'P 1'
#
loop_
_entity.id
_entity.type
_entity.pdbx_description
1 polymer ?
#
loop_
_entity_poly.entity_id
_entity_poly.type
_entity_poly.pdbx_seq_one_letter_code
_entity_poly.pdbx_strand_id
1 'polypeptide(L)'
;SRKLDKTAVSNLNSTGLKSASIYGDYYLNIFADSFDNDMTPYFALIICLWGAIFSEFWGRENNRLAYEWNVLNFEKEEINLPDYEQKKEKINTYLKYFKIFLSYTVLLFMVCIICIEIGLVALFRVYIRIKVYPNDDVLGVIIGDGGSTVINIFTIMIMNRRKEIITKNKNGYCPKKLALDYMVGLTTIYDIIAKGSAELSKFRNNNPDSAIRCTFKTSNYPLLDKALKLWFYQVRNSNVPINFETVAFQAKIFQREFYLAAENFSASSGYIQRFCKRHNIKTRLVRKSLSQSQSQVTDLT
;
A
#
# COMPACT_ATOMS: atom_id res chain seq x y z
N SER A 1 -39.34 48.41 23.89
CA SER A 1 -39.61 46.99 24.22
C SER A 1 -38.83 45.94 23.42
N ARG A 2 -38.69 46.01 22.08
CA ARG A 2 -38.06 44.92 21.28
C ARG A 2 -36.59 44.57 21.58
N LYS A 3 -35.79 45.47 22.17
CA LYS A 3 -34.39 45.17 22.52
C LYS A 3 -34.27 44.33 23.79
N LEU A 4 -35.12 44.56 24.80
CA LEU A 4 -35.13 43.80 26.06
C LEU A 4 -35.53 42.34 25.84
N ASP A 5 -36.44 42.08 24.91
CA ASP A 5 -36.92 40.73 24.58
C ASP A 5 -35.82 39.86 23.94
N LYS A 6 -35.01 40.45 23.05
CA LYS A 6 -33.89 39.72 22.41
C LYS A 6 -32.79 39.36 23.41
N THR A 7 -32.54 40.22 24.40
CA THR A 7 -31.56 39.97 25.46
C THR A 7 -32.07 38.91 26.45
N ALA A 8 -33.36 38.92 26.76
CA ALA A 8 -33.98 37.88 27.59
C ALA A 8 -33.95 36.51 26.91
N VAL A 9 -34.29 36.45 25.62
CA VAL A 9 -34.24 35.20 24.82
C VAL A 9 -32.80 34.70 24.65
N SER A 10 -31.81 35.59 24.44
CA SER A 10 -30.40 35.16 24.38
C SER A 10 -29.88 34.63 25.72
N ASN A 11 -30.34 35.19 26.83
CA ASN A 11 -29.97 34.74 28.18
C ASN A 11 -30.66 33.42 28.56
N LEU A 12 -31.91 33.21 28.14
CA LEU A 12 -32.61 31.92 28.27
C LEU A 12 -31.93 30.82 27.45
N ASN A 13 -31.51 31.13 26.22
CA ASN A 13 -30.77 30.17 25.40
C ASN A 13 -29.39 29.85 25.98
N SER A 14 -28.67 30.84 26.54
CA SER A 14 -27.35 30.60 27.14
C SER A 14 -27.42 29.82 28.45
N THR A 15 -28.45 30.05 29.27
CA THR A 15 -28.70 29.28 30.51
C THR A 15 -29.18 27.86 30.20
N GLY A 16 -30.04 27.69 29.19
CA GLY A 16 -30.44 26.39 28.65
C GLY A 16 -29.25 25.57 28.14
N LEU A 17 -28.37 26.17 27.32
CA LEU A 17 -27.15 25.51 26.83
C LEU A 17 -26.19 25.10 27.97
N LYS A 18 -26.01 25.97 28.96
CA LYS A 18 -25.16 25.66 30.13
C LYS A 18 -25.74 24.52 30.96
N SER A 19 -27.05 24.51 31.19
CA SER A 19 -27.70 23.41 31.90
C SER A 19 -27.56 22.08 31.13
N ALA A 20 -27.73 22.11 29.81
CA ALA A 20 -27.58 20.93 28.96
C ALA A 20 -26.14 20.40 28.94
N SER A 21 -25.12 21.26 28.97
CA SER A 21 -23.72 20.83 29.07
C SER A 21 -23.45 20.16 30.43
N ILE A 22 -23.94 20.73 31.53
CA ILE A 22 -23.76 20.18 32.89
C ILE A 22 -24.37 18.77 33.02
N TYR A 23 -25.58 18.57 32.49
CA TYR A 23 -26.17 17.22 32.47
C TYR A 23 -25.39 16.28 31.55
N GLY A 24 -24.91 16.76 30.39
CA GLY A 24 -24.06 15.99 29.50
C GLY A 24 -22.76 15.52 30.17
N ASP A 25 -22.07 16.42 30.86
CA ASP A 25 -20.85 16.12 31.61
C ASP A 25 -21.11 15.10 32.72
N TYR A 26 -22.23 15.24 33.45
CA TYR A 26 -22.61 14.31 34.51
C TYR A 26 -22.81 12.87 34.00
N TYR A 27 -23.58 12.68 32.92
CA TYR A 27 -23.80 11.36 32.35
C TYR A 27 -22.54 10.78 31.69
N LEU A 28 -21.72 11.62 31.06
CA LEU A 28 -20.45 11.18 30.47
C LEU A 28 -19.47 10.69 31.53
N ASN A 29 -19.39 11.37 32.68
CA ASN A 29 -18.54 10.94 33.79
C ASN A 29 -19.02 9.61 34.38
N ILE A 30 -20.33 9.44 34.61
CA ILE A 30 -20.89 8.14 35.06
C ILE A 30 -20.58 7.02 34.06
N PHE A 31 -20.72 7.30 32.76
CA PHE A 31 -20.41 6.34 31.71
C PHE A 31 -18.92 6.00 31.67
N ALA A 32 -18.04 7.00 31.80
CA ALA A 32 -16.60 6.79 31.85
C ALA A 32 -16.18 5.97 33.08
N ASP A 33 -16.69 6.32 34.26
CA ASP A 33 -16.46 5.59 35.52
C ASP A 33 -16.98 4.15 35.47
N SER A 34 -17.95 3.86 34.58
CA SER A 34 -18.44 2.50 34.38
C SER A 34 -17.44 1.59 33.65
N PHE A 35 -16.47 2.12 32.88
CA PHE A 35 -15.45 1.29 32.21
C PHE A 35 -14.23 1.02 33.08
N ASP A 36 -13.79 1.98 33.89
CA ASP A 36 -12.63 1.86 34.78
C ASP A 36 -13.08 1.57 36.21
N ASN A 37 -13.83 0.48 36.37
CA ASN A 37 -14.32 0.01 37.66
C ASN A 37 -13.42 -1.11 38.21
N ASP A 38 -13.47 -1.32 39.54
CA ASP A 38 -12.69 -2.37 40.21
C ASP A 38 -12.97 -3.80 39.69
N MET A 39 -14.06 -4.02 38.95
CA MET A 39 -14.45 -5.32 38.39
C MET A 39 -13.83 -5.60 37.00
N THR A 40 -13.41 -4.57 36.27
CA THR A 40 -12.79 -4.67 34.94
C THR A 40 -11.60 -5.66 34.86
N PRO A 41 -10.64 -5.71 35.81
CA PRO A 41 -9.57 -6.70 35.76
C PRO A 41 -10.05 -8.15 35.90
N TYR A 42 -11.08 -8.40 36.72
CA TYR A 42 -11.66 -9.74 36.87
C TYR A 42 -12.40 -10.18 35.60
N PHE A 43 -13.14 -9.25 34.97
CA PHE A 43 -13.75 -9.51 33.67
C PHE A 43 -12.70 -9.82 32.60
N ALA A 44 -11.58 -9.10 32.57
CA ALA A 44 -10.48 -9.37 31.65
C ALA A 44 -9.91 -10.79 31.82
N LEU A 45 -9.74 -11.26 33.06
CA LEU A 45 -9.33 -12.65 33.34
C LEU A 45 -10.34 -13.67 32.80
N ILE A 46 -11.65 -13.41 32.96
CA ILE A 46 -12.71 -14.26 32.43
C ILE A 46 -12.65 -14.29 30.89
N ILE A 47 -12.45 -13.16 30.22
CA ILE A 47 -12.34 -13.10 28.75
C ILE A 47 -11.08 -13.81 28.25
N CYS A 48 -9.94 -13.68 28.94
CA CYS A 48 -8.73 -14.42 28.62
C CYS A 48 -8.94 -15.93 28.77
N LEU A 49 -9.56 -16.36 29.86
CA LEU A 49 -9.89 -17.77 30.09
C LEU A 49 -10.88 -18.29 29.05
N TRP A 50 -11.93 -17.52 28.76
CA TRP A 50 -12.92 -17.85 27.73
C TRP A 50 -12.27 -18.00 26.36
N GLY A 51 -11.36 -17.09 25.98
CA GLY A 51 -10.63 -17.17 24.71
C GLY A 51 -9.75 -18.41 24.59
N ALA A 52 -9.08 -18.81 25.68
CA ALA A 52 -8.29 -20.03 25.72
C ALA A 52 -9.17 -21.29 25.58
N ILE A 53 -10.26 -21.36 26.35
CA ILE A 53 -11.23 -22.47 26.28
C ILE A 53 -11.87 -22.54 24.90
N PHE A 54 -12.28 -21.40 24.34
CA PHE A 54 -12.87 -21.31 23.02
C PHE A 54 -11.90 -21.79 21.94
N SER A 55 -10.62 -21.43 22.01
CA SER A 55 -9.62 -21.85 21.03
C SER A 55 -9.39 -23.36 21.07
N GLU A 56 -9.31 -23.95 22.26
CA GLU A 56 -9.21 -25.40 22.45
C GLU A 56 -10.47 -26.14 21.97
N PHE A 57 -11.65 -25.63 22.34
CA PHE A 57 -12.93 -26.19 21.91
C PHE A 57 -13.07 -26.14 20.39
N TRP A 58 -12.75 -25.00 19.78
CA TRP A 58 -12.79 -24.83 18.34
C TRP A 58 -11.79 -25.72 17.62
N GLY A 59 -10.58 -25.90 18.17
CA GLY A 59 -9.60 -26.86 17.66
C GLY A 59 -10.12 -28.29 17.63
N ARG A 60 -10.81 -28.71 18.71
CA ARG A 60 -11.46 -30.03 18.78
C ARG A 60 -12.60 -30.17 17.79
N GLU A 61 -13.46 -29.16 17.68
CA GLU A 61 -14.62 -29.20 16.77
C GLU A 61 -14.19 -29.21 15.31
N ASN A 62 -13.20 -28.38 14.95
CA ASN A 62 -12.64 -28.35 13.61
C ASN A 62 -12.05 -29.72 13.22
N ASN A 63 -11.36 -30.40 14.15
CA ASN A 63 -10.85 -31.75 13.91
C ASN A 63 -11.97 -32.80 13.78
N ARG A 64 -13.03 -32.70 14.60
CA ARG A 64 -14.21 -33.58 14.47
C ARG A 64 -14.87 -33.40 13.11
N LEU A 65 -15.10 -32.16 12.68
CA LEU A 65 -15.67 -31.84 11.37
C LEU A 65 -14.76 -32.28 10.23
N ALA A 66 -13.45 -32.11 10.35
CA ALA A 66 -12.49 -32.59 9.36
C ALA A 66 -12.54 -34.13 9.22
N TYR A 67 -12.78 -34.86 10.32
CA TYR A 67 -12.98 -36.31 10.31
C TYR A 67 -14.32 -36.68 9.65
N GLU A 68 -15.42 -36.07 10.09
CA GLU A 68 -16.77 -36.32 9.54
C GLU A 68 -16.85 -36.03 8.04
N TRP A 69 -16.22 -34.94 7.59
CA TRP A 69 -16.19 -34.54 6.19
C TRP A 69 -15.06 -35.21 5.40
N ASN A 70 -14.29 -36.11 6.03
CA ASN A 70 -13.18 -36.85 5.44
C ASN A 70 -12.14 -35.95 4.73
N VAL A 71 -11.88 -34.76 5.29
CA VAL A 71 -10.95 -33.75 4.75
C VAL A 71 -9.62 -33.75 5.50
N LEU A 72 -9.45 -34.57 6.54
CA LEU A 72 -8.22 -34.67 7.35
C LEU A 72 -6.95 -34.84 6.51
N ASN A 73 -7.03 -35.63 5.43
CA ASN A 73 -5.91 -35.94 4.55
C ASN A 73 -6.02 -35.25 3.18
N PHE A 74 -6.90 -34.26 3.03
CA PHE A 74 -6.99 -33.49 1.79
C PHE A 74 -5.86 -32.45 1.76
N GLU A 75 -4.61 -32.92 1.74
CA GLU A 75 -3.54 -32.11 1.19
C GLU A 75 -3.83 -31.97 -0.29
N LYS A 76 -4.02 -30.74 -0.76
CA LYS A 76 -3.87 -30.50 -2.20
C LYS A 76 -2.46 -30.96 -2.52
N GLU A 77 -2.30 -32.12 -3.14
CA GLU A 77 -1.05 -32.51 -3.77
C GLU A 77 -0.72 -31.40 -4.75
N GLU A 78 0.14 -30.46 -4.32
CA GLU A 78 0.75 -29.52 -5.23
C GLU A 78 1.56 -30.39 -6.18
N ILE A 79 1.11 -30.47 -7.44
CA ILE A 79 1.84 -31.18 -8.49
C ILE A 79 3.26 -30.64 -8.50
N ASN A 80 4.22 -31.43 -8.02
CA ASN A 80 5.62 -31.05 -8.03
C ASN A 80 6.07 -30.97 -9.49
N LEU A 81 6.16 -29.75 -10.02
CA LEU A 81 6.75 -29.51 -11.34
C LEU A 81 8.19 -30.03 -11.28
N PRO A 82 8.59 -31.02 -12.10
CA PRO A 82 9.88 -31.72 -11.97
C PRO A 82 11.11 -30.78 -12.02
N ASP A 83 10.97 -29.60 -12.62
CA ASP A 83 12.00 -28.55 -12.65
C ASP A 83 12.28 -27.88 -11.28
N TYR A 84 11.36 -27.98 -10.32
CA TYR A 84 11.49 -27.36 -9.00
C TYR A 84 12.42 -28.16 -8.06
N GLU A 85 12.33 -29.49 -8.07
CA GLU A 85 13.14 -30.35 -7.20
C GLU A 85 14.63 -30.29 -7.55
N GLN A 86 14.98 -30.35 -8.84
CA GLN A 86 16.37 -30.20 -9.31
C GLN A 86 16.99 -28.83 -8.97
N LYS A 87 16.16 -27.80 -8.79
CA LYS A 87 16.59 -26.45 -8.45
C LYS A 87 16.76 -26.25 -6.95
N LYS A 88 16.04 -27.02 -6.13
CA LYS A 88 16.08 -26.96 -4.66
C LYS A 88 17.44 -27.37 -4.09
N GLU A 89 18.08 -28.36 -4.72
CA GLU A 89 19.40 -28.89 -4.34
C GLU A 89 20.56 -27.90 -4.65
N LYS A 90 20.39 -27.04 -5.66
CA LYS A 90 21.44 -26.10 -6.14
C LYS A 90 21.38 -24.71 -5.52
N ILE A 91 20.44 -24.41 -4.62
CA ILE A 91 20.32 -23.09 -4.02
C ILE A 91 21.29 -22.95 -2.86
N ASN A 92 22.32 -22.11 -3.02
CA ASN A 92 23.27 -21.79 -1.95
C ASN A 92 22.54 -21.43 -0.64
N THR A 93 22.97 -22.05 0.46
CA THR A 93 22.45 -21.81 1.82
C THR A 93 22.40 -20.31 2.18
N TYR A 94 23.39 -19.53 1.73
CA TYR A 94 23.40 -18.06 1.88
C TYR A 94 22.22 -17.36 1.18
N LEU A 95 21.83 -17.79 -0.02
CA LEU A 95 20.66 -17.25 -0.74
C LEU A 95 19.34 -17.62 -0.03
N LYS A 96 19.28 -18.74 0.67
CA LYS A 96 18.12 -19.14 1.49
C LYS A 96 17.95 -18.19 2.68
N TYR A 97 19.02 -17.95 3.45
CA TYR A 97 19.01 -16.97 4.55
C TYR A 97 18.73 -15.55 4.07
N PHE A 98 19.28 -15.15 2.93
CA PHE A 98 19.00 -13.85 2.32
C PHE A 98 17.52 -13.67 1.95
N LYS A 99 16.87 -14.71 1.39
CA LYS A 99 15.42 -14.67 1.08
C LYS A 99 14.55 -14.59 2.34
N ILE A 100 14.91 -15.33 3.38
CA ILE A 100 14.21 -15.30 4.68
C ILE A 100 14.36 -13.91 5.30
N PHE A 101 15.58 -13.37 5.33
CA PHE A 101 15.84 -12.01 5.79
C PHE A 101 15.01 -11.00 5.00
N LEU A 102 14.99 -11.10 3.67
CA LEU A 102 14.18 -10.22 2.82
C LEU A 102 12.68 -10.32 3.17
N SER A 103 12.17 -11.52 3.42
CA SER A 103 10.79 -11.73 3.87
C SER A 103 10.50 -11.00 5.19
N TYR A 104 11.37 -11.15 6.20
CA TYR A 104 11.22 -10.44 7.47
C TYR A 104 11.32 -8.93 7.32
N THR A 105 12.20 -8.40 6.47
CA THR A 105 12.27 -6.96 6.22
C THR A 105 10.98 -6.40 5.61
N VAL A 106 10.33 -7.16 4.71
CA VAL A 106 9.04 -6.76 4.12
C VAL A 106 7.92 -6.77 5.16
N LEU A 107 7.88 -7.78 6.03
CA LEU A 107 6.90 -7.84 7.13
C LEU A 107 7.08 -6.69 8.11
N LEU A 108 8.32 -6.39 8.51
CA LEU A 108 8.63 -5.26 9.39
C LEU A 108 8.19 -3.94 8.74
N PHE A 109 8.46 -3.76 7.45
CA PHE A 109 8.03 -2.59 6.71
C PHE A 109 6.49 -2.44 6.67
N MET A 110 5.75 -3.54 6.50
CA MET A 110 4.29 -3.53 6.57
C MET A 110 3.77 -3.12 7.94
N VAL A 111 4.39 -3.62 9.01
CA VAL A 111 4.04 -3.22 10.39
C VAL A 111 4.34 -1.74 10.63
N CYS A 112 5.49 -1.24 10.15
CA CYS A 112 5.82 0.18 10.26
C CYS A 112 4.81 1.08 9.55
N ILE A 113 4.31 0.69 8.37
CA ILE A 113 3.27 1.46 7.66
C ILE A 113 2.01 1.56 8.54
N ILE A 114 1.57 0.46 9.15
CA ILE A 114 0.40 0.46 10.02
C ILE A 114 0.64 1.36 11.23
N CYS A 115 1.81 1.30 11.86
CA CYS A 115 2.15 2.18 12.99
C CYS A 115 2.16 3.67 12.59
N ILE A 116 2.67 3.99 11.40
CA ILE A 116 2.67 5.37 10.87
C ILE A 116 1.24 5.85 10.63
N GLU A 117 0.37 5.03 10.07
CA GLU A 117 -1.04 5.41 9.86
C GLU A 117 -1.75 5.67 11.19
N ILE A 118 -1.56 4.80 12.18
CA ILE A 118 -2.13 4.97 13.53
C ILE A 118 -1.59 6.27 14.16
N GLY A 119 -0.29 6.53 14.04
CA GLY A 119 0.34 7.76 14.53
C GLY A 119 -0.18 9.02 13.85
N LEU A 120 -0.33 9.01 12.53
CA LEU A 120 -0.87 10.15 11.76
C LEU A 120 -2.32 10.45 12.14
N VAL A 121 -3.14 9.42 12.35
CA VAL A 121 -4.52 9.59 12.83
C VAL A 121 -4.53 10.18 14.24
N ALA A 122 -3.67 9.70 15.15
CA ALA A 122 -3.56 10.24 16.50
C ALA A 122 -3.10 11.71 16.50
N LEU A 123 -2.10 12.07 15.69
CA LEU A 123 -1.63 13.45 15.54
C LEU A 123 -2.70 14.35 14.92
N PHE A 124 -3.43 13.87 13.92
CA PHE A 124 -4.54 14.59 13.32
C PHE A 124 -5.65 14.88 14.35
N ARG A 125 -5.96 13.92 15.24
CA ARG A 125 -6.91 14.13 16.35
C ARG A 125 -6.45 15.25 17.30
N VAL A 126 -5.17 15.24 17.70
CA VAL A 126 -4.59 16.29 18.55
C VAL A 126 -4.63 17.65 17.86
N TYR A 127 -4.32 17.70 16.56
CA TYR A 127 -4.38 18.93 15.77
C TYR A 127 -5.80 19.52 15.73
N ILE A 128 -6.82 18.71 15.44
CA ILE A 128 -8.23 19.17 15.41
C ILE A 128 -8.67 19.69 16.78
N ARG A 129 -8.27 19.03 17.88
CA ARG A 129 -8.58 19.48 19.24
C ARG A 129 -8.00 20.87 19.53
N ILE A 130 -6.73 21.12 19.17
CA ILE A 130 -6.07 22.41 19.44
C ILE A 130 -6.61 23.54 18.54
N LYS A 131 -6.88 23.26 17.26
CA LYS A 131 -7.14 24.30 16.25
C LYS A 131 -8.62 24.62 16.02
N VAL A 132 -9.51 23.64 16.18
CA VAL A 132 -10.93 23.76 15.79
C VAL A 132 -11.84 23.95 17.00
N TYR A 133 -11.50 23.32 18.14
CA TYR A 133 -12.31 23.37 19.37
C TYR A 133 -11.44 23.72 20.59
N PRO A 134 -10.99 24.99 20.72
CA PRO A 134 -10.13 25.42 21.82
C PRO A 134 -10.86 25.52 23.18
N ASN A 135 -12.20 25.49 23.18
CA ASN A 135 -13.00 25.38 24.40
C ASN A 135 -13.36 23.91 24.59
N ASP A 136 -13.19 23.39 25.81
CA ASP A 136 -13.53 22.02 26.23
C ASP A 136 -15.05 21.75 26.26
N ASP A 137 -15.78 22.19 25.24
CA ASP A 137 -17.20 21.90 25.10
C ASP A 137 -17.35 20.43 24.69
N VAL A 138 -18.20 19.69 25.40
CA VAL A 138 -18.56 18.28 25.14
C VAL A 138 -18.82 17.98 23.65
N LEU A 139 -19.41 18.95 22.95
CA LEU A 139 -19.70 18.84 21.53
C LEU A 139 -18.44 18.72 20.66
N GLY A 140 -17.34 19.39 21.03
CA GLY A 140 -16.05 19.30 20.34
C GLY A 140 -15.40 17.92 20.49
N VAL A 141 -15.54 17.29 21.66
CA VAL A 141 -15.08 15.91 21.91
C VAL A 141 -15.90 14.92 21.10
N ILE A 142 -17.22 15.03 21.11
CA ILE A 142 -18.11 14.14 20.35
C ILE A 142 -17.87 14.26 18.83
N ILE A 143 -17.72 15.48 18.31
CA ILE A 143 -17.49 15.69 16.88
C ILE A 143 -16.06 15.27 16.48
N GLY A 144 -15.05 15.50 17.32
CA GLY A 144 -13.67 15.12 17.05
C GLY A 144 -13.42 13.61 17.11
N ASP A 145 -13.78 12.98 18.23
CA ASP A 145 -13.54 11.54 18.45
C ASP A 145 -14.59 10.67 17.75
N GLY A 146 -15.86 11.08 17.78
CA GLY A 146 -16.94 10.39 17.06
C GLY A 146 -16.87 10.59 15.55
N GLY A 147 -16.59 11.80 15.07
CA GLY A 147 -16.50 12.07 13.63
C GLY A 147 -15.33 11.34 12.96
N SER A 148 -14.16 11.29 13.62
CA SER A 148 -12.99 10.62 13.05
C SER A 148 -13.14 9.10 12.97
N THR A 149 -13.78 8.46 13.95
CA THR A 149 -14.05 7.02 13.93
C THR A 149 -15.05 6.66 12.83
N VAL A 150 -16.11 7.46 12.66
CA VAL A 150 -17.08 7.29 11.57
C VAL A 150 -16.41 7.43 10.20
N ILE A 151 -15.58 8.45 9.99
CA ILE A 151 -14.84 8.65 8.74
C ILE A 151 -13.92 7.45 8.45
N ASN A 152 -13.23 6.93 9.47
CA ASN A 152 -12.35 5.78 9.32
C ASN A 152 -13.12 4.50 8.94
N ILE A 153 -14.26 4.24 9.61
CA ILE A 153 -15.14 3.10 9.29
C ILE A 153 -15.67 3.21 7.86
N PHE A 154 -16.16 4.40 7.45
CA PHE A 154 -16.61 4.64 6.08
C PHE A 154 -15.49 4.41 5.07
N THR A 155 -14.27 4.86 5.36
CA THR A 155 -13.11 4.68 4.48
C THR A 155 -12.77 3.19 4.30
N ILE A 156 -12.72 2.43 5.40
CA ILE A 156 -12.47 0.98 5.37
C ILE A 156 -13.57 0.27 4.57
N MET A 157 -14.83 0.62 4.82
CA MET A 157 -15.99 0.03 4.12
C MET A 157 -15.95 0.29 2.61
N ILE A 158 -15.67 1.53 2.19
CA ILE A 158 -15.56 1.90 0.78
C ILE A 158 -14.38 1.17 0.11
N MET A 159 -13.24 1.10 0.78
CA MET A 159 -12.07 0.39 0.28
C MET A 159 -12.32 -1.11 0.08
N ASN A 160 -12.95 -1.78 1.06
CA ASN A 160 -13.28 -3.20 0.97
C ASN A 160 -14.29 -3.48 -0.14
N ARG A 161 -15.34 -2.66 -0.26
CA ARG A 161 -16.34 -2.78 -1.34
C ARG A 161 -15.70 -2.64 -2.72
N ARG A 162 -14.78 -1.69 -2.91
CA ARG A 162 -14.05 -1.51 -4.19
C ARG A 162 -13.19 -2.72 -4.53
N LYS A 163 -12.47 -3.28 -3.54
CA LYS A 163 -11.67 -4.50 -3.74
C LYS A 163 -12.55 -5.67 -4.16
N GLU A 164 -13.70 -5.86 -3.52
CA GLU A 164 -14.63 -6.95 -3.84
C GLU A 164 -15.18 -6.85 -5.27
N ILE A 165 -15.59 -5.66 -5.71
CA ILE A 165 -16.05 -5.40 -7.09
C ILE A 165 -14.96 -5.75 -8.12
N ILE A 166 -13.70 -5.37 -7.86
CA ILE A 166 -12.57 -5.68 -8.74
C ILE A 166 -12.31 -7.18 -8.79
N THR A 167 -12.35 -7.87 -7.65
CA THR A 167 -12.16 -9.33 -7.56
C THR A 167 -13.27 -10.09 -8.29
N LYS A 168 -14.55 -9.71 -8.09
CA LYS A 168 -15.69 -10.32 -8.80
C LYS A 168 -15.61 -10.08 -10.31
N ASN A 169 -15.20 -8.89 -10.74
CA ASN A 169 -14.98 -8.63 -12.17
C ASN A 169 -13.83 -9.49 -12.75
N LYS A 170 -12.73 -9.70 -12.00
CA LYS A 170 -11.66 -10.63 -12.40
C LYS A 170 -12.12 -12.08 -12.49
N ASN A 171 -13.09 -12.47 -11.66
CA ASN A 171 -13.70 -13.80 -11.69
C ASN A 171 -14.80 -13.95 -12.77
N GLY A 172 -14.94 -12.97 -13.69
CA GLY A 172 -15.81 -13.06 -14.86
C GLY A 172 -17.26 -12.59 -14.68
N TYR A 173 -17.60 -11.95 -13.55
CA TYR A 173 -18.96 -11.46 -13.32
C TYR A 173 -19.27 -10.23 -14.19
N CYS A 174 -20.51 -10.15 -14.72
CA CYS A 174 -20.95 -9.07 -15.61
C CYS A 174 -21.06 -7.72 -14.87
N PRO A 175 -20.40 -6.63 -15.32
CA PRO A 175 -20.45 -5.31 -14.68
C PRO A 175 -21.87 -4.74 -14.46
N LYS A 176 -22.82 -5.08 -15.35
CA LYS A 176 -24.22 -4.67 -15.21
C LYS A 176 -24.92 -5.35 -14.03
N LYS A 177 -24.61 -6.64 -13.80
CA LYS A 177 -25.12 -7.38 -12.65
C LYS A 177 -24.50 -6.88 -11.35
N LEU A 178 -23.19 -6.57 -11.35
CA LEU A 178 -22.55 -5.93 -10.21
C LEU A 178 -23.19 -4.57 -9.85
N ALA A 179 -23.59 -3.77 -10.84
CA ALA A 179 -24.25 -2.48 -10.59
C ALA A 179 -25.57 -2.65 -9.85
N LEU A 180 -26.33 -3.66 -10.23
CA LEU A 180 -27.59 -4.02 -9.59
C LEU A 180 -27.34 -4.53 -8.15
N ASP A 181 -26.46 -5.51 -8.00
CA ASP A 181 -26.18 -6.19 -6.72
C ASP A 181 -25.63 -5.23 -5.67
N TYR A 182 -24.80 -4.28 -6.10
CA TYR A 182 -24.21 -3.27 -5.22
C TYR A 182 -24.98 -1.94 -5.21
N MET A 183 -26.11 -1.79 -5.92
CA MET A 183 -26.80 -0.49 -6.03
C MET A 183 -25.84 0.67 -6.35
N VAL A 184 -24.85 0.43 -7.21
CA VAL A 184 -23.86 1.42 -7.64
C VAL A 184 -24.10 1.75 -9.10
N GLY A 185 -24.06 3.02 -9.46
CA GLY A 185 -24.22 3.46 -10.86
C GLY A 185 -23.28 2.71 -11.81
N LEU A 186 -23.79 2.34 -12.98
CA LEU A 186 -23.03 1.62 -14.02
C LEU A 186 -21.72 2.34 -14.35
N THR A 187 -21.77 3.66 -14.46
CA THR A 187 -20.64 4.56 -14.71
C THR A 187 -19.57 4.44 -13.64
N THR A 188 -19.95 4.43 -12.36
CA THR A 188 -19.03 4.29 -11.24
C THR A 188 -18.33 2.93 -11.24
N ILE A 189 -19.03 1.85 -11.62
CA ILE A 189 -18.41 0.53 -11.75
C ILE A 189 -17.41 0.51 -12.90
N TYR A 190 -17.77 1.06 -14.06
CA TYR A 190 -16.84 1.18 -15.16
C TYR A 190 -15.63 2.04 -14.79
N ASP A 191 -15.79 3.12 -14.04
CA ASP A 191 -14.68 3.94 -13.56
C ASP A 191 -13.78 3.19 -12.56
N ILE A 192 -14.36 2.41 -11.65
CA ILE A 192 -13.61 1.55 -10.72
C ILE A 192 -12.80 0.51 -11.50
N ILE A 193 -13.41 -0.12 -12.50
CA ILE A 193 -12.75 -1.12 -13.37
C ILE A 193 -11.70 -0.44 -14.26
N ALA A 194 -12.01 0.72 -14.86
CA ALA A 194 -11.16 1.43 -15.81
C ALA A 194 -9.95 2.05 -15.11
N LYS A 195 -10.11 2.73 -13.97
CA LYS A 195 -8.96 3.21 -13.19
C LYS A 195 -8.08 2.07 -12.69
N GLY A 196 -8.65 0.89 -12.43
CA GLY A 196 -7.88 -0.31 -12.08
C GLY A 196 -7.17 -0.99 -13.26
N SER A 197 -7.70 -0.91 -14.49
CA SER A 197 -7.25 -1.72 -15.65
C SER A 197 -6.71 -0.93 -16.84
N ALA A 198 -7.13 0.32 -17.06
CA ALA A 198 -6.79 1.14 -18.23
C ALA A 198 -5.35 1.65 -18.22
N GLU A 199 -4.75 1.85 -17.04
CA GLU A 199 -3.31 2.15 -16.93
C GLU A 199 -2.46 0.95 -17.36
N LEU A 200 -2.89 -0.27 -17.03
CA LEU A 200 -2.19 -1.50 -17.42
C LEU A 200 -2.32 -1.81 -18.91
N SER A 201 -3.51 -1.63 -19.50
CA SER A 201 -3.79 -2.03 -20.88
C SER A 201 -3.17 -1.07 -21.91
N LYS A 202 -3.23 0.25 -21.69
CA LYS A 202 -2.61 1.26 -22.56
C LYS A 202 -1.09 1.10 -22.66
N PHE A 203 -0.44 0.70 -21.58
CA PHE A 203 1.01 0.46 -21.57
C PHE A 203 1.40 -0.82 -22.31
N ARG A 204 0.63 -1.90 -22.13
CA ARG A 204 0.88 -3.20 -22.79
C ARG A 204 0.80 -3.10 -24.31
N ASN A 205 -0.17 -2.36 -24.84
CA ASN A 205 -0.30 -2.14 -26.28
C ASN A 205 0.89 -1.35 -26.86
N ASN A 206 1.45 -0.42 -26.08
CA ASN A 206 2.60 0.38 -26.51
C ASN A 206 3.97 -0.30 -26.29
N ASN A 207 4.05 -1.36 -25.48
CA ASN A 207 5.30 -2.06 -25.15
C ASN A 207 5.06 -3.59 -24.97
N PRO A 208 4.88 -4.33 -26.07
CA PRO A 208 4.56 -5.76 -26.04
C PRO A 208 5.64 -6.62 -25.35
N ASP A 209 6.91 -6.24 -25.42
CA ASP A 209 8.04 -7.01 -24.86
C ASP A 209 8.35 -6.73 -23.37
N SER A 210 7.49 -5.97 -22.70
CA SER A 210 7.72 -5.55 -21.32
C SER A 210 7.27 -6.59 -20.29
N ALA A 211 8.10 -6.84 -19.27
CA ALA A 211 7.75 -7.75 -18.18
C ALA A 211 6.55 -7.24 -17.35
N ILE A 212 5.70 -8.17 -16.91
CA ILE A 212 4.52 -7.93 -16.06
C ILE A 212 4.97 -7.21 -14.77
N ARG A 213 4.42 -6.01 -14.51
CA ARG A 213 4.77 -5.18 -13.33
C ARG A 213 3.51 -4.70 -12.61
N CYS A 214 3.59 -4.62 -11.28
CA CYS A 214 2.49 -4.19 -10.40
C CYS A 214 2.46 -2.67 -10.13
N THR A 215 3.47 -1.90 -10.56
CA THR A 215 3.53 -0.44 -10.36
C THR A 215 4.31 0.23 -11.51
N PHE A 216 3.80 1.36 -12.00
CA PHE A 216 4.42 2.16 -13.06
C PHE A 216 5.14 3.37 -12.45
N LYS A 217 6.48 3.39 -12.47
CA LYS A 217 7.25 4.64 -12.33
C LYS A 217 7.76 5.05 -13.71
N THR A 218 7.26 6.17 -14.22
CA THR A 218 7.73 6.77 -15.48
C THR A 218 9.15 7.32 -15.33
N SER A 219 9.85 7.53 -16.45
CA SER A 219 11.10 8.30 -16.42
C SER A 219 10.77 9.76 -16.15
N ASN A 220 11.61 10.44 -15.36
CA ASN A 220 11.53 11.90 -15.19
C ASN A 220 11.69 12.64 -16.53
N TYR A 221 12.32 11.99 -17.53
CA TYR A 221 12.54 12.52 -18.87
C TYR A 221 12.01 11.53 -19.92
N PRO A 222 10.71 11.63 -20.31
CA PRO A 222 10.08 10.64 -21.19
C PRO A 222 10.59 10.73 -22.64
N LEU A 223 10.91 11.93 -23.15
CA LEU A 223 11.42 12.12 -24.51
C LEU A 223 12.83 11.52 -24.66
N LEU A 224 13.70 11.82 -23.69
CA LEU A 224 15.04 11.23 -23.57
C LEU A 224 14.98 9.69 -23.52
N ASP A 225 14.09 9.14 -22.68
CA ASP A 225 13.96 7.69 -22.49
C ASP A 225 13.56 6.98 -23.79
N LYS A 226 12.69 7.60 -24.59
CA LYS A 226 12.26 7.09 -25.90
C LYS A 226 13.38 7.14 -26.94
N ALA A 227 14.09 8.26 -27.03
CA ALA A 227 15.22 8.42 -27.95
C ALA A 227 16.36 7.44 -27.61
N LEU A 228 16.69 7.31 -26.32
CA LEU A 228 17.71 6.39 -25.84
C LEU A 228 17.36 4.93 -26.11
N LYS A 229 16.07 4.56 -25.97
CA LYS A 229 15.58 3.23 -26.35
C LYS A 229 15.80 2.94 -27.84
N LEU A 230 15.42 3.88 -28.72
CA LEU A 230 15.56 3.72 -30.18
C LEU A 230 17.04 3.57 -30.58
N TRP A 231 17.90 4.43 -30.07
CA TRP A 231 19.34 4.36 -30.31
C TRP A 231 19.94 3.04 -29.82
N PHE A 232 19.57 2.58 -28.62
CA PHE A 232 20.08 1.32 -28.08
C PHE A 232 19.75 0.13 -28.98
N TYR A 233 18.55 0.07 -29.55
CA TYR A 233 18.17 -0.98 -30.51
C TYR A 233 18.91 -0.86 -31.85
N GLN A 234 19.15 0.36 -32.34
CA GLN A 234 19.96 0.57 -33.55
C GLN A 234 21.39 0.05 -33.36
N VAL A 235 22.05 0.40 -32.26
CA VAL A 235 23.42 -0.05 -31.96
C VAL A 235 23.48 -1.57 -31.76
N ARG A 236 22.43 -2.15 -31.16
CA ARG A 236 22.33 -3.60 -31.00
C ARG A 236 22.26 -4.34 -32.35
N ASN A 237 21.54 -3.80 -33.33
CA ASN A 237 21.46 -4.40 -34.66
C ASN A 237 22.81 -4.40 -35.39
N SER A 238 23.72 -3.49 -35.02
CA SER A 238 25.09 -3.43 -35.55
C SER A 238 26.09 -4.36 -34.83
N ASN A 239 25.64 -5.20 -33.88
CA ASN A 239 26.48 -6.16 -33.13
C ASN A 239 27.68 -5.56 -32.36
N VAL A 240 27.66 -4.27 -32.04
CA VAL A 240 28.70 -3.63 -31.22
C VAL A 240 28.46 -3.93 -29.74
N PRO A 241 29.48 -4.36 -28.96
CA PRO A 241 29.32 -4.55 -27.52
C PRO A 241 28.99 -3.21 -26.83
N ILE A 242 27.84 -3.14 -26.17
CA ILE A 242 27.38 -1.92 -25.48
C ILE A 242 27.82 -1.98 -24.02
N ASN A 243 28.62 -1.00 -23.62
CA ASN A 243 29.05 -0.82 -22.24
C ASN A 243 28.10 0.12 -21.49
N PHE A 244 28.16 0.07 -20.17
CA PHE A 244 27.34 0.93 -19.32
C PHE A 244 27.64 2.41 -19.52
N GLU A 245 28.91 2.73 -19.74
CA GLU A 245 29.46 4.06 -19.90
C GLU A 245 29.05 4.67 -21.24
N THR A 246 28.88 3.86 -22.29
CA THR A 246 28.42 4.34 -23.60
C THR A 246 26.95 4.74 -23.57
N VAL A 247 26.12 3.99 -22.84
CA VAL A 247 24.71 4.37 -22.59
C VAL A 247 24.62 5.64 -21.73
N ALA A 248 25.49 5.79 -20.73
CA ALA A 248 25.56 7.02 -19.92
C ALA A 248 25.92 8.23 -20.76
N PHE A 249 26.93 8.08 -21.62
CA PHE A 249 27.40 9.12 -22.50
C PHE A 249 26.30 9.56 -23.47
N GLN A 250 25.64 8.61 -24.13
CA GLN A 250 24.54 8.92 -25.03
C GLN A 250 23.35 9.59 -24.33
N ALA A 251 23.01 9.14 -23.12
CA ALA A 251 21.95 9.76 -22.34
C ALA A 251 22.25 11.24 -22.01
N LYS A 252 23.52 11.59 -21.75
CA LYS A 252 23.93 12.98 -21.56
C LYS A 252 23.82 13.82 -22.84
N ILE A 253 24.18 13.24 -23.99
CA ILE A 253 24.03 13.91 -25.29
C ILE A 253 22.57 14.23 -25.55
N PHE A 254 21.70 13.23 -25.50
CA PHE A 254 20.27 13.42 -25.73
C PHE A 254 19.63 14.36 -24.71
N GLN A 255 20.09 14.36 -23.45
CA GLN A 255 19.59 15.33 -22.49
C GLN A 255 19.90 16.77 -22.91
N ARG A 256 21.13 17.05 -23.33
CA ARG A 256 21.54 18.38 -23.79
C ARG A 256 20.76 18.82 -25.03
N GLU A 257 20.43 17.87 -25.89
CA GLU A 257 19.70 18.10 -27.13
C GLU A 257 18.20 18.37 -26.89
N PHE A 258 17.55 17.59 -26.03
CA PHE A 258 16.11 17.71 -25.77
C PHE A 258 15.75 18.68 -24.65
N TYR A 259 16.66 18.95 -23.72
CA TYR A 259 16.40 19.71 -22.50
C TYR A 259 17.55 20.68 -22.20
N LEU A 260 17.65 21.77 -22.98
CA LEU A 260 18.69 22.81 -22.81
C LEU A 260 18.68 23.49 -21.43
N ALA A 261 17.54 23.50 -20.72
CA ALA A 261 17.37 24.17 -19.42
C ALA A 261 17.61 23.27 -18.18
N ALA A 262 17.95 21.99 -18.38
CA ALA A 262 18.07 21.02 -17.29
C ALA A 262 19.54 20.69 -16.99
N GLU A 263 20.22 21.56 -16.25
CA GLU A 263 21.67 21.46 -15.98
C GLU A 263 22.08 20.28 -15.08
N ASN A 264 21.16 19.69 -14.32
CA ASN A 264 21.47 18.73 -13.25
C ASN A 264 21.30 17.24 -13.61
N PHE A 265 21.23 16.87 -14.89
CA PHE A 265 21.07 15.47 -15.27
C PHE A 265 22.38 14.69 -15.14
N SER A 266 22.52 13.98 -14.03
CA SER A 266 23.55 12.96 -13.87
C SER A 266 23.04 11.62 -14.42
N ALA A 267 23.62 11.15 -15.54
CA ALA A 267 23.42 9.81 -16.08
C ALA A 267 24.07 8.74 -15.18
N SER A 268 23.63 8.71 -13.93
CA SER A 268 24.15 7.86 -12.86
C SER A 268 23.94 6.39 -13.15
N SER A 269 24.67 5.55 -12.42
CA SER A 269 24.49 4.11 -12.55
C SER A 269 23.09 3.63 -12.16
N GLY A 270 22.46 4.30 -11.19
CA GLY A 270 21.07 4.05 -10.84
C GLY A 270 20.09 4.40 -11.97
N TYR A 271 20.36 5.46 -12.74
CA TYR A 271 19.51 5.86 -13.86
C TYR A 271 19.49 4.79 -14.96
N ILE A 272 20.65 4.31 -15.40
CA ILE A 272 20.73 3.31 -16.48
C ILE A 272 20.19 1.96 -16.02
N GLN A 273 20.43 1.56 -14.77
CA GLN A 273 19.85 0.32 -14.24
C GLN A 273 18.31 0.38 -14.26
N ARG A 274 17.73 1.53 -13.92
CA ARG A 274 16.28 1.77 -14.04
C ARG A 274 15.83 1.79 -15.49
N PHE A 275 16.59 2.41 -16.40
CA PHE A 275 16.33 2.38 -17.84
C PHE A 275 16.30 0.95 -18.40
N CYS A 276 17.33 0.14 -18.13
CA CYS A 276 17.39 -1.26 -18.54
C CYS A 276 16.22 -2.07 -17.95
N LYS A 277 15.88 -1.85 -16.68
CA LYS A 277 14.72 -2.48 -16.03
C LYS A 277 13.40 -2.01 -16.64
N ARG A 278 13.30 -0.74 -17.08
CA ARG A 278 12.12 -0.18 -17.74
C ARG A 278 11.88 -0.80 -19.11
N HIS A 279 12.92 -1.07 -19.88
CA HIS A 279 12.83 -1.58 -21.25
C HIS A 279 13.15 -3.06 -21.39
N ASN A 280 13.23 -3.81 -20.27
CA ASN A 280 13.52 -5.25 -20.25
C ASN A 280 14.86 -5.63 -20.91
N ILE A 281 15.84 -4.74 -20.84
CA ILE A 281 17.19 -4.96 -21.34
C ILE A 281 17.95 -5.75 -20.26
N LYS A 282 18.34 -6.99 -20.55
CA LYS A 282 19.15 -7.82 -19.64
C LYS A 282 20.46 -7.09 -19.32
N THR A 283 20.74 -6.84 -18.05
CA THR A 283 21.96 -6.14 -17.61
C THR A 283 23.25 -6.85 -18.02
N ARG A 284 23.23 -8.16 -18.27
CA ARG A 284 24.36 -8.90 -18.86
C ARG A 284 24.78 -8.38 -20.24
N LEU A 285 23.86 -7.77 -20.98
CA LEU A 285 24.13 -7.15 -22.29
C LEU A 285 24.86 -5.81 -22.17
N VAL A 286 24.84 -5.20 -20.99
CA VAL A 286 25.48 -3.93 -20.69
C VAL A 286 26.56 -4.20 -19.65
N ARG A 287 27.78 -4.47 -20.11
CA ARG A 287 28.89 -4.82 -19.21
C ARG A 287 29.24 -3.59 -18.36
N LYS A 288 29.32 -3.74 -17.03
CA LYS A 288 29.91 -2.72 -16.16
C LYS A 288 31.41 -2.78 -16.41
N SER A 289 32.04 -1.69 -16.85
CA SER A 289 33.50 -1.68 -16.90
C SER A 289 34.02 -1.64 -15.45
N LEU A 290 34.55 -2.76 -14.98
CA LEU A 290 35.48 -2.75 -13.85
C LEU A 290 36.87 -3.03 -14.44
N SER A 291 37.70 -1.98 -14.47
CA SER A 291 39.14 -2.05 -14.18
C SER A 291 39.85 -3.33 -14.65
N GLN A 292 40.03 -3.51 -15.96
CA GLN A 292 41.00 -4.45 -16.54
C GLN A 292 42.25 -3.75 -17.10
N SER A 293 42.56 -2.55 -16.61
CA SER A 293 43.80 -1.84 -16.92
C SER A 293 44.79 -1.83 -15.75
N GLN A 294 44.71 -2.79 -14.83
CA GLN A 294 45.62 -2.86 -13.67
C GLN A 294 46.17 -4.26 -13.35
N SER A 295 45.99 -5.23 -14.24
CA SER A 295 46.56 -6.59 -14.10
C SER A 295 47.39 -7.04 -15.30
N GLN A 296 47.76 -6.13 -16.21
CA GLN A 296 48.71 -6.42 -17.30
C GLN A 296 49.94 -5.49 -17.30
N VAL A 297 50.10 -4.63 -16.29
CA VAL A 297 51.30 -3.77 -16.15
C VAL A 297 52.22 -4.27 -15.01
N THR A 298 51.74 -5.17 -14.14
CA THR A 298 52.56 -5.74 -13.05
C THR A 298 53.32 -7.01 -13.43
N ASP A 299 53.15 -7.54 -14.65
CA ASP A 299 53.89 -8.72 -15.14
C ASP A 299 55.00 -8.35 -16.16
N LEU A 300 55.32 -7.06 -16.30
CA LEU A 300 56.41 -6.57 -17.16
C LEU A 300 57.29 -5.48 -16.49
N THR A 301 57.39 -5.50 -15.15
CA THR A 301 58.43 -4.77 -14.40
C THR A 301 59.11 -5.68 -13.42
#